data_AF-A0A833W9J7-F1
#
_entry.id   AF-A0A833W9J7-F1
#
_cell.length_a   1.000
_cell.length_b   1.000
_cell.length_c   1.000
_cell.angle_alpha   90.00
_cell.angle_beta   90.00
_cell.angle_gamma   90.00
#
_symmetry.space_group_name_H-M   'P 1'
#
loop_
_entity.id
_entity.type
_entity.pdbx_description
1 polymer ?
#
loop_
_entity_poly.entity_id
_entity_poly.type
_entity_poly.pdbx_seq_one_letter_code
_entity_poly.pdbx_strand_id
1 'polypeptide(L)'
;MNTLMRKIVISLNKLPVIKKHAGIQLTIVSNFHNHDILHVKNEPNVDVTPHHFNVQVKVKETFLEIIRIYKRNDSNRKAQLEFIQTALKYMDEFGVHQDIEAYKALLDIFPRGRYVPENRFQIMFYHYPKHQDTALRILNKMEENFVIPDYDVQKMIVEIFGKNTLVLKKCFSMFYWQPKFSQLNPWPVPRPTPTDPKVLAEYALKKISSVDVQANVTLYRTKDVPDAIDDTWILSSMSKSQEELLAVQPTDKSLMVEGPFPVWVADYYLNYFVLRGDPIKREVIYGEYDDVSNMKIPFWERHNFKIPVTIHEQDDGVYYAMCASGTSSKDSLLSWIRCLQKTNPILEKIPIVFKLRSLTNKQLSIKNDVKKQIFQNADTTGK
;
A
#
# COMPACT_ATOMS: atom_id res chain seq x y z
N MET A 1 13.48 43.09 -7.64
CA MET A 1 12.05 43.51 -7.66
C MET A 1 11.99 44.89 -8.31
N ASN A 2 11.47 44.99 -9.54
CA ASN A 2 11.55 46.21 -10.37
C ASN A 2 10.84 47.42 -9.72
N THR A 3 11.46 48.59 -9.85
CA THR A 3 11.01 49.89 -9.32
C THR A 3 9.57 50.27 -9.73
N LEU A 4 9.07 49.71 -10.84
CA LEU A 4 7.68 49.81 -11.30
C LEU A 4 6.66 49.16 -10.35
N MET A 5 6.95 47.96 -9.84
CA MET A 5 6.07 47.26 -8.89
C MET A 5 5.96 48.01 -7.55
N ARG A 6 7.05 48.67 -7.14
CA ARG A 6 7.05 49.53 -5.95
C ARG A 6 6.13 50.73 -6.12
N LYS A 7 6.10 51.37 -7.29
CA LYS A 7 5.26 52.55 -7.56
C LYS A 7 3.77 52.23 -7.62
N ILE A 8 3.40 51.10 -8.21
CA ILE A 8 2.00 50.65 -8.34
C ILE A 8 1.41 50.29 -6.96
N VAL A 9 2.19 49.64 -6.09
CA VAL A 9 1.73 49.28 -4.74
C VAL A 9 1.65 50.51 -3.82
N ILE A 10 2.55 51.49 -3.99
CA ILE A 10 2.50 52.76 -3.24
C ILE A 10 1.27 53.60 -3.66
N SER A 11 0.86 53.58 -4.94
CA SER A 11 -0.34 54.30 -5.38
C SER A 11 -1.64 53.64 -4.90
N LEU A 12 -1.70 52.31 -4.88
CA LEU A 12 -2.86 51.55 -4.38
C LEU A 12 -3.08 51.72 -2.87
N ASN A 13 -2.00 51.85 -2.08
CA ASN A 13 -2.08 52.07 -0.63
C ASN A 13 -2.55 53.48 -0.22
N LYS A 14 -2.66 54.44 -1.15
CA LYS A 14 -3.18 55.79 -0.90
C LYS A 14 -4.70 55.88 -0.98
N LEU A 15 -5.38 54.85 -1.49
CA LEU A 15 -6.84 54.81 -1.55
C LEU A 15 -7.42 54.34 -0.20
N PRO A 16 -8.21 55.17 0.49
CA PRO A 16 -8.73 54.86 1.84
C PRO A 16 -9.69 53.66 1.86
N VAL A 17 -10.21 53.26 0.69
CA VAL A 17 -11.16 52.14 0.52
C VAL A 17 -10.50 50.77 0.74
N ILE A 18 -9.20 50.62 0.48
CA ILE A 18 -8.49 49.32 0.53
C ILE A 18 -7.97 49.01 1.95
N LYS A 19 -7.88 50.00 2.85
CA LYS A 19 -7.44 49.80 4.24
C LYS A 19 -8.52 49.22 5.17
N LYS A 20 -9.81 49.39 4.86
CA LYS A 20 -10.92 49.00 5.74
C LYS A 20 -11.50 47.61 5.49
N HIS A 21 -11.21 46.98 4.34
CA HIS A 21 -11.79 45.68 4.00
C HIS A 21 -10.70 44.62 3.77
N ALA A 22 -10.49 43.76 4.78
CA ALA A 22 -9.57 42.62 4.71
C ALA A 22 -9.90 41.66 3.54
N GLY A 23 -11.18 41.57 3.16
CA GLY A 23 -11.64 40.77 2.02
C GLY A 23 -11.02 41.19 0.69
N ILE A 24 -10.91 42.51 0.42
CA ILE A 24 -10.39 43.01 -0.86
C ILE A 24 -8.89 42.71 -1.01
N GLN A 25 -8.13 42.75 0.09
CA GLN A 25 -6.72 42.35 0.09
C GLN A 25 -6.56 40.86 -0.22
N LEU A 26 -7.43 40.02 0.36
CA LEU A 26 -7.48 38.58 0.08
C LEU A 26 -7.87 38.29 -1.37
N THR A 27 -8.85 39.00 -1.93
CA THR A 27 -9.30 38.79 -3.33
C THR A 27 -8.24 39.19 -4.36
N ILE A 28 -7.50 40.28 -4.08
CA ILE A 28 -6.40 40.71 -4.95
C ILE A 28 -5.28 39.66 -4.92
N VAL A 29 -4.92 39.16 -3.73
CA VAL A 29 -3.89 38.12 -3.56
C VAL A 29 -4.31 36.78 -4.18
N SER A 30 -5.58 36.39 -4.07
CA SER A 30 -6.10 35.17 -4.71
C SER A 30 -6.11 35.26 -6.24
N ASN A 31 -6.39 36.44 -6.81
CA ASN A 31 -6.36 36.63 -8.26
C ASN A 31 -4.93 36.56 -8.83
N PHE A 32 -3.91 37.02 -8.07
CA PHE A 32 -2.52 36.85 -8.48
C PHE A 32 -2.04 35.40 -8.41
N HIS A 33 -2.50 34.62 -7.42
CA HIS A 33 -2.19 33.18 -7.35
C HIS A 33 -2.86 32.37 -8.48
N ASN A 34 -4.03 32.78 -8.95
CA ASN A 34 -4.78 32.04 -9.98
C ASN A 34 -4.26 32.27 -11.41
N HIS A 35 -3.51 33.33 -11.69
CA HIS A 35 -3.00 33.59 -13.04
C HIS A 35 -1.67 32.89 -13.38
N ASP A 36 -0.99 32.29 -12.41
CA ASP A 36 0.26 31.53 -12.62
C ASP A 36 0.06 30.01 -12.70
N ILE A 37 -1.18 29.51 -12.66
CA ILE A 37 -1.49 28.06 -12.76
C ILE A 37 -1.66 27.59 -14.23
N LEU A 38 -1.59 28.49 -15.21
CA LEU A 38 -1.78 28.12 -16.61
C LEU A 38 -0.47 28.10 -17.39
N HIS A 39 -0.16 26.90 -17.91
CA HIS A 39 1.00 26.47 -18.70
C HIS A 39 2.22 25.98 -17.92
N VAL A 40 2.17 24.69 -17.52
CA VAL A 40 3.35 23.82 -17.64
C VAL A 40 3.68 23.74 -19.14
N LYS A 41 4.45 24.71 -19.65
CA LYS A 41 5.17 24.52 -20.92
C LYS A 41 6.20 23.43 -20.64
N ASN A 42 6.15 22.36 -21.42
CA ASN A 42 7.24 21.40 -21.55
C ASN A 42 8.50 22.17 -21.98
N GLU A 43 9.33 22.57 -21.03
CA GLU A 43 10.70 22.98 -21.32
C GLU A 43 11.51 21.70 -21.62
N PRO A 44 12.30 21.68 -22.70
CA PRO A 44 13.07 20.50 -23.07
C PRO A 44 14.12 20.21 -21.97
N ASN A 45 14.07 19.00 -21.42
CA ASN A 45 15.05 18.47 -20.47
C ASN A 45 16.47 18.67 -21.01
N VAL A 46 17.26 19.52 -20.35
CA VAL A 46 18.70 19.43 -20.44
C VAL A 46 19.12 18.37 -19.41
N ASP A 47 19.19 17.12 -19.87
CA ASP A 47 19.57 15.93 -19.11
C ASP A 47 21.05 15.96 -18.66
N VAL A 48 21.39 16.82 -17.69
CA VAL A 48 22.73 16.81 -17.07
C VAL A 48 22.76 15.95 -15.80
N THR A 49 21.61 15.68 -15.18
CA THR A 49 21.53 15.00 -13.86
C THR A 49 21.37 13.46 -13.83
N PRO A 50 21.03 12.71 -14.91
CA PRO A 50 20.79 11.26 -14.76
C PRO A 50 22.08 10.44 -14.51
N HIS A 51 23.26 10.99 -14.79
CA HIS A 51 24.53 10.27 -14.66
C HIS A 51 24.91 9.95 -13.21
N HIS A 52 24.44 10.71 -12.22
CA HIS A 52 24.79 10.47 -10.81
C HIS A 52 24.17 9.20 -10.22
N PHE A 53 23.01 8.79 -10.72
CA PHE A 53 22.24 7.67 -10.18
C PHE A 53 22.36 6.38 -11.01
N ASN A 54 23.08 6.42 -12.14
CA ASN A 54 23.37 5.24 -12.96
C ASN A 54 24.52 4.41 -12.37
N VAL A 55 24.25 3.70 -11.27
CA VAL A 55 25.23 2.86 -10.56
C VAL A 55 24.82 1.39 -10.63
N GLN A 56 25.81 0.49 -10.75
CA GLN A 56 25.60 -0.96 -10.84
C GLN A 56 25.01 -1.54 -9.53
N VAL A 57 25.41 -1.01 -8.37
CA VAL A 57 24.96 -1.47 -7.04
C VAL A 57 23.96 -0.48 -6.45
N LYS A 58 22.68 -0.86 -6.45
CA LYS A 58 21.57 -0.04 -5.95
C LYS A 58 21.23 -0.39 -4.50
N VAL A 59 22.01 0.15 -3.57
CA VAL A 59 21.86 -0.05 -2.11
C VAL A 59 21.68 1.31 -1.43
N LYS A 60 21.06 1.32 -0.23
CA LYS A 60 20.87 2.51 0.61
C LYS A 60 22.15 3.34 0.78
N GLU A 61 23.26 2.69 1.09
CA GLU A 61 24.54 3.34 1.35
C GLU A 61 25.05 4.10 0.12
N THR A 62 24.93 3.51 -1.07
CA THR A 62 25.26 4.14 -2.34
C THR A 62 24.45 5.42 -2.54
N PHE A 63 23.16 5.39 -2.24
CA PHE A 63 22.28 6.56 -2.37
C PHE A 63 22.70 7.70 -1.45
N LEU A 64 23.01 7.40 -0.18
CA LEU A 64 23.49 8.39 0.78
C LEU A 64 24.87 8.95 0.38
N GLU A 65 25.76 8.12 -0.17
CA GLU A 65 27.07 8.56 -0.63
C GLU A 65 26.97 9.47 -1.86
N ILE A 66 26.06 9.20 -2.80
CA ILE A 66 25.78 10.10 -3.93
C ILE A 66 25.37 11.49 -3.42
N ILE A 67 24.50 11.56 -2.41
CA ILE A 67 24.10 12.84 -1.81
C ILE A 67 25.30 13.53 -1.15
N ARG A 68 26.15 12.79 -0.42
CA ARG A 68 27.36 13.35 0.21
C ARG A 68 28.34 13.90 -0.82
N ILE A 69 28.59 13.17 -1.91
CA ILE A 69 29.44 13.61 -3.03
C ILE A 69 28.86 14.89 -3.66
N TYR A 70 27.55 14.93 -3.89
CA TYR A 70 26.88 16.11 -4.41
C TYR A 70 27.09 17.34 -3.51
N LYS A 71 26.94 17.18 -2.18
CA LYS A 71 27.17 18.28 -1.22
C LYS A 71 28.62 18.76 -1.18
N ARG A 72 29.61 17.89 -1.44
CA ARG A 72 31.03 18.27 -1.52
C ARG A 72 31.35 19.03 -2.80
N ASN A 73 30.77 18.62 -3.92
CA ASN A 73 31.11 19.14 -5.25
C ASN A 73 30.37 20.42 -5.63
N ASP A 74 29.10 20.59 -5.21
CA ASP A 74 28.28 21.73 -5.64
C ASP A 74 28.42 22.94 -4.69
N SER A 75 29.48 23.72 -4.88
CA SER A 75 29.70 25.00 -4.18
C SER A 75 28.72 26.10 -4.60
N ASN A 76 28.20 26.03 -5.83
CA ASN A 76 27.36 27.07 -6.43
C ASN A 76 25.85 26.80 -6.30
N ARG A 77 25.45 25.56 -5.96
CA ARG A 77 24.06 25.12 -5.64
C ARG A 77 23.03 25.47 -6.70
N LYS A 78 23.44 25.61 -7.96
CA LYS A 78 22.57 26.06 -9.05
C LYS A 78 21.56 24.98 -9.45
N ALA A 79 21.95 23.70 -9.39
CA ALA A 79 21.15 22.57 -9.83
C ALA A 79 20.50 21.76 -8.68
N GLN A 80 20.48 22.29 -7.45
CA GLN A 80 19.97 21.56 -6.27
C GLN A 80 18.53 21.07 -6.41
N LEU A 81 17.68 21.86 -7.07
CA LEU A 81 16.27 21.52 -7.25
C LEU A 81 16.13 20.31 -8.18
N GLU A 82 16.82 20.35 -9.31
CA GLU A 82 16.83 19.26 -10.28
C GLU A 82 17.42 17.98 -9.68
N PHE A 83 18.52 18.11 -8.94
CA PHE A 83 19.13 16.98 -8.24
C PHE A 83 18.15 16.29 -7.28
N ILE A 84 17.45 17.06 -6.44
CA ILE A 84 16.45 16.51 -5.51
C ILE A 84 15.33 15.82 -6.29
N GLN A 85 14.82 16.45 -7.35
CA GLN A 85 13.73 15.87 -8.14
C GLN A 85 14.14 14.57 -8.83
N THR A 86 15.36 14.50 -9.35
CA THR A 86 15.94 13.28 -9.92
C THR A 86 16.14 12.22 -8.85
N ALA A 87 16.68 12.59 -7.68
CA ALA A 87 16.87 11.69 -6.54
C ALA A 87 15.54 11.05 -6.09
N LEU A 88 14.46 11.84 -5.99
CA LEU A 88 13.12 11.35 -5.63
C LEU A 88 12.57 10.30 -6.60
N LYS A 89 12.90 10.38 -7.90
CA LYS A 89 12.50 9.36 -8.90
C LYS A 89 13.24 8.05 -8.68
N TYR A 90 14.52 8.11 -8.33
CA TYR A 90 15.36 6.92 -8.16
C TYR A 90 15.23 6.25 -6.78
N MET A 91 14.60 6.88 -5.77
CA MET A 91 14.45 6.30 -4.42
C MET A 91 13.84 4.89 -4.42
N ASP A 92 12.88 4.64 -5.30
CA ASP A 92 12.20 3.35 -5.42
C ASP A 92 13.16 2.27 -5.95
N GLU A 93 14.08 2.63 -6.85
CA GLU A 93 15.08 1.72 -7.42
C GLU A 93 16.17 1.33 -6.41
N PHE A 94 16.57 2.25 -5.52
CA PHE A 94 17.53 1.98 -4.45
C PHE A 94 16.89 1.30 -3.23
N GLY A 95 15.55 1.15 -3.20
CA GLY A 95 14.83 0.58 -2.06
C GLY A 95 14.80 1.47 -0.82
N VAL A 96 15.04 2.78 -0.97
CA VAL A 96 15.18 3.75 0.13
C VAL A 96 13.89 4.54 0.38
N HIS A 97 12.85 4.29 -0.42
CA HIS A 97 11.58 5.02 -0.40
C HIS A 97 10.88 5.06 0.97
N GLN A 98 11.05 4.06 1.84
CA GLN A 98 10.49 4.02 3.21
C GLN A 98 11.45 4.56 4.29
N ASP A 99 12.69 4.86 3.96
CA ASP A 99 13.71 5.23 4.93
C ASP A 99 13.74 6.75 5.18
N ILE A 100 13.57 7.14 6.44
CA ILE A 100 13.52 8.54 6.83
C ILE A 100 14.87 9.25 6.72
N GLU A 101 15.98 8.50 6.88
CA GLU A 101 17.33 9.07 6.85
C GLU A 101 17.65 9.69 5.48
N ALA A 102 17.17 9.07 4.40
CA ALA A 102 17.35 9.58 3.05
C ALA A 102 16.57 10.88 2.80
N TYR A 103 15.35 11.00 3.32
CA TYR A 103 14.60 12.24 3.24
C TYR A 103 15.25 13.36 4.06
N LYS A 104 15.79 13.04 5.25
CA LYS A 104 16.61 13.99 6.03
C LYS A 104 17.82 14.44 5.22
N ALA A 105 18.55 13.51 4.58
CA ALA A 105 19.70 13.84 3.74
C ALA A 105 19.34 14.74 2.55
N LEU A 106 18.19 14.51 1.90
CA LEU A 106 17.69 15.37 0.82
C LEU A 106 17.32 16.77 1.31
N LEU A 107 16.67 16.89 2.48
CA LEU A 107 16.34 18.19 3.07
C LEU A 107 17.60 18.97 3.47
N ASP A 108 18.66 18.29 3.91
CA ASP A 108 19.92 18.91 4.31
C ASP A 108 20.75 19.48 3.14
N ILE A 109 20.29 19.28 1.89
CA ILE A 109 20.85 19.94 0.70
C ILE A 109 20.48 21.43 0.70
N PHE A 110 19.30 21.79 1.21
CA PHE A 110 18.87 23.17 1.26
C PHE A 110 19.72 23.99 2.26
N PRO A 111 20.17 25.21 1.91
CA PRO A 111 20.80 26.12 2.87
C PRO A 111 19.86 26.48 4.01
N ARG A 112 20.34 26.35 5.25
CA ARG A 112 19.65 26.86 6.44
C ARG A 112 19.64 28.39 6.44
N GLY A 113 18.54 29.00 6.87
CA GLY A 113 18.36 30.45 7.02
C GLY A 113 18.10 31.25 5.73
N ARG A 114 18.54 30.77 4.56
CA ARG A 114 18.44 31.55 3.30
C ARG A 114 17.00 31.81 2.85
N TYR A 115 16.07 30.89 3.13
CA TYR A 115 14.69 30.96 2.63
C TYR A 115 13.70 31.45 3.69
N VAL A 116 14.21 31.93 4.83
CA VAL A 116 13.36 32.41 5.93
C VAL A 116 12.79 33.78 5.56
N PRO A 117 11.45 33.95 5.55
CA PRO A 117 10.85 35.25 5.29
C PRO A 117 11.07 36.18 6.48
N GLU A 118 11.61 37.37 6.23
CA GLU A 118 11.85 38.41 7.24
C GLU A 118 10.64 39.34 7.38
N ASN A 119 9.91 39.57 6.28
CA ASN A 119 8.83 40.55 6.21
C ASN A 119 7.44 39.91 6.12
N ARG A 120 6.42 40.56 6.69
CA ARG A 120 5.01 40.11 6.57
C ARG A 120 4.54 39.95 5.12
N PHE A 121 5.03 40.80 4.22
CA PHE A 121 4.73 40.68 2.79
C PHE A 121 5.36 39.44 2.15
N GLN A 122 6.59 39.06 2.53
CA GLN A 122 7.22 37.84 2.02
C GLN A 122 6.46 36.59 2.47
N ILE A 123 5.94 36.61 3.71
CA ILE A 123 5.05 35.55 4.21
C ILE A 123 3.79 35.47 3.36
N MET A 124 3.18 36.61 3.02
CA MET A 124 1.95 36.66 2.23
C MET A 124 2.15 36.19 0.78
N PHE A 125 3.30 36.49 0.17
CA PHE A 125 3.60 36.22 -1.25
C PHE A 125 4.40 34.94 -1.50
N TYR A 126 4.34 33.94 -0.61
CA TYR A 126 4.98 32.63 -0.81
C TYR A 126 6.48 32.74 -1.18
N HIS A 127 7.29 33.22 -0.23
CA HIS A 127 8.71 33.51 -0.41
C HIS A 127 9.53 32.32 -0.96
N TYR A 128 10.20 32.46 -2.11
CA TYR A 128 10.93 31.38 -2.79
C TYR A 128 10.05 30.16 -3.19
N PRO A 129 9.09 30.36 -4.12
CA PRO A 129 8.08 29.37 -4.46
C PRO A 129 8.69 28.04 -4.93
N LYS A 130 9.60 28.07 -5.91
CA LYS A 130 10.22 26.86 -6.48
C LYS A 130 10.94 25.97 -5.44
N HIS A 131 11.53 26.59 -4.42
CA HIS A 131 12.21 25.86 -3.34
C HIS A 131 11.21 25.24 -2.38
N GLN A 132 10.17 25.99 -1.99
CA GLN A 132 9.08 25.47 -1.17
C GLN A 132 8.33 24.34 -1.89
N ASP A 133 8.06 24.47 -3.20
CA ASP A 133 7.42 23.43 -4.00
C ASP A 133 8.26 22.15 -4.05
N THR A 134 9.58 22.28 -4.19
CA THR A 134 10.48 21.11 -4.17
C THR A 134 10.51 20.45 -2.79
N ALA A 135 10.50 21.22 -1.70
CA ALA A 135 10.39 20.67 -0.35
C ALA A 135 9.02 20.03 -0.09
N LEU A 136 7.93 20.62 -0.62
CA LEU A 136 6.60 20.01 -0.60
C LEU A 136 6.58 18.69 -1.37
N ARG A 137 7.28 18.59 -2.50
CA ARG A 137 7.41 17.32 -3.24
C ARG A 137 8.14 16.25 -2.45
N ILE A 138 9.16 16.61 -1.66
CA ILE A 138 9.80 15.66 -0.72
C ILE A 138 8.76 15.17 0.29
N LEU A 139 8.03 16.09 0.95
CA LEU A 139 7.01 15.73 1.94
C LEU A 139 5.84 14.92 1.35
N ASN A 140 5.41 15.23 0.12
CA ASN A 140 4.39 14.47 -0.59
C ASN A 140 4.89 13.06 -0.91
N LYS A 141 6.14 12.89 -1.37
CA LYS A 141 6.72 11.56 -1.61
C LYS A 141 6.87 10.77 -0.31
N MET A 142 7.22 11.43 0.81
CA MET A 142 7.19 10.81 2.14
C MET A 142 5.78 10.33 2.51
N GLU A 143 4.76 11.14 2.22
CA GLU A 143 3.36 10.79 2.49
C GLU A 143 2.87 9.62 1.64
N GLU A 144 3.16 9.63 0.33
CA GLU A 144 2.86 8.53 -0.60
C GLU A 144 3.49 7.21 -0.13
N ASN A 145 4.69 7.27 0.42
CA ASN A 145 5.43 6.11 0.95
C ASN A 145 5.09 5.78 2.42
N PHE A 146 4.09 6.43 3.01
CA PHE A 146 3.65 6.24 4.40
C PHE A 146 4.76 6.42 5.44
N VAL A 147 5.71 7.33 5.18
CA VAL A 147 6.78 7.72 6.10
C VAL A 147 6.30 8.91 6.92
N ILE A 148 6.29 8.73 8.24
CA ILE A 148 5.89 9.76 9.20
C ILE A 148 7.10 10.66 9.48
N PRO A 149 6.97 11.99 9.36
CA PRO A 149 8.10 12.89 9.63
C PRO A 149 8.47 12.87 11.11
N ASP A 150 9.78 12.95 11.39
CA ASP A 150 10.32 13.08 12.74
C ASP A 150 10.34 14.54 13.20
N TYR A 151 10.55 14.75 14.50
CA TYR A 151 10.84 16.08 15.06
C TYR A 151 12.06 16.74 14.39
N ASP A 152 13.07 15.97 14.00
CA ASP A 152 14.23 16.48 13.27
C ASP A 152 13.84 17.10 11.91
N VAL A 153 12.93 16.45 11.18
CA VAL A 153 12.44 16.94 9.89
C VAL A 153 11.73 18.27 10.07
N GLN A 154 10.89 18.38 11.11
CA GLN A 154 10.26 19.64 11.49
C GLN A 154 11.29 20.73 11.78
N LYS A 155 12.30 20.41 12.60
CA LYS A 155 13.37 21.35 12.97
C LYS A 155 14.12 21.84 11.74
N MET A 156 14.49 20.94 10.84
CA MET A 156 15.16 21.28 9.58
C MET A 156 14.29 22.20 8.71
N ILE A 157 13.00 21.92 8.57
CA ILE A 157 12.08 22.79 7.80
C ILE A 157 12.00 24.19 8.41
N VAL A 158 11.93 24.30 9.74
CA VAL A 158 11.90 25.59 10.44
C VAL A 158 13.23 26.34 10.24
N GLU A 159 14.37 25.65 10.30
CA GLU A 159 15.69 26.26 10.06
C GLU A 159 15.89 26.70 8.60
N ILE A 160 15.34 25.98 7.63
CA ILE A 160 15.51 26.25 6.20
C ILE A 160 14.54 27.35 5.73
N PHE A 161 13.24 27.17 5.98
CA PHE A 161 12.15 27.98 5.42
C PHE A 161 11.47 28.89 6.44
N GLY A 162 11.62 28.64 7.75
CA GLY A 162 10.95 29.41 8.80
C GLY A 162 9.57 28.88 9.19
N LYS A 163 8.97 29.53 10.20
CA LYS A 163 7.72 29.08 10.86
C LYS A 163 6.46 29.26 10.02
N ASN A 164 6.41 30.27 9.17
CA ASN A 164 5.18 30.69 8.48
C ASN A 164 5.18 30.25 7.01
N THR A 165 5.41 28.97 6.75
CA THR A 165 5.54 28.41 5.40
C THR A 165 4.54 27.29 5.11
N LEU A 166 4.23 27.08 3.82
CA LEU A 166 3.34 25.98 3.42
C LEU A 166 3.98 24.62 3.69
N VAL A 167 5.31 24.52 3.57
CA VAL A 167 6.09 23.33 3.89
C VAL A 167 5.86 22.89 5.33
N LEU A 168 5.93 23.83 6.29
CA LEU A 168 5.69 23.49 7.70
C LEU A 168 4.23 23.12 7.96
N LYS A 169 3.27 23.82 7.33
CA LYS A 169 1.85 23.46 7.42
C LYS A 169 1.59 22.03 6.93
N LYS A 170 2.19 21.64 5.81
CA LYS A 170 2.10 20.26 5.29
C LYS A 170 2.69 19.26 6.27
N CYS A 171 3.86 19.55 6.85
CA CYS A 171 4.49 18.73 7.88
C CYS A 171 3.55 18.53 9.10
N PHE A 172 2.88 19.59 9.57
CA PHE A 172 1.88 19.48 10.64
C PHE A 172 0.64 18.66 10.25
N SER A 173 0.16 18.80 9.01
CA SER A 173 -0.92 17.95 8.51
C SER A 173 -0.52 16.47 8.54
N MET A 174 0.71 16.14 8.13
CA MET A 174 1.25 14.78 8.20
C MET A 174 1.32 14.28 9.65
N PHE A 175 1.87 15.07 10.58
CA PHE A 175 1.91 14.73 12.01
C PHE A 175 0.55 14.43 12.61
N TYR A 176 -0.48 15.17 12.21
CA TYR A 176 -1.82 14.99 12.75
C TYR A 176 -2.55 13.79 12.12
N TRP A 177 -2.47 13.64 10.80
CA TRP A 177 -3.28 12.67 10.07
C TRP A 177 -2.62 11.29 9.93
N GLN A 178 -1.32 11.21 9.64
CA GLN A 178 -0.67 9.93 9.32
C GLN A 178 -0.68 8.92 10.48
N PRO A 179 -0.44 9.31 11.75
CA PRO A 179 -0.53 8.35 12.86
C PRO A 179 -1.92 7.72 12.97
N LYS A 180 -2.98 8.50 12.73
CA LYS A 180 -4.37 8.02 12.76
C LYS A 180 -4.65 7.01 11.66
N PHE A 181 -4.10 7.23 10.46
CA PHE A 181 -4.25 6.30 9.34
C PHE A 181 -3.33 5.07 9.44
N SER A 182 -2.20 5.18 10.15
CA SER A 182 -1.24 4.07 10.27
C SER A 182 -1.83 2.82 10.93
N GLN A 183 -2.81 3.00 11.82
CA GLN A 183 -3.47 1.92 12.57
C GLN A 183 -4.84 1.54 12.00
N LEU A 184 -5.27 2.13 10.88
CA LEU A 184 -6.60 1.88 10.33
C LEU A 184 -6.72 0.50 9.67
N ASN A 185 -5.60 -0.05 9.17
CA ASN A 185 -5.58 -1.36 8.54
C ASN A 185 -5.84 -2.47 9.59
N PRO A 186 -6.93 -3.26 9.48
CA PRO A 186 -7.22 -4.34 10.41
C PRO A 186 -6.17 -5.46 10.38
N TRP A 187 -5.43 -5.60 9.27
CA TRP A 187 -4.44 -6.65 9.05
C TRP A 187 -3.06 -6.05 8.77
N PRO A 188 -2.35 -5.59 9.82
CA PRO A 188 -1.03 -5.00 9.66
C PRO A 188 -0.01 -6.04 9.16
N VAL A 189 0.82 -5.62 8.21
CA VAL A 189 1.95 -6.41 7.67
C VAL A 189 3.25 -5.81 8.22
N PRO A 190 4.24 -6.62 8.60
CA PRO A 190 5.53 -6.10 9.08
C PRO A 190 6.20 -5.21 8.01
N ARG A 191 6.95 -4.20 8.47
CA ARG A 191 7.76 -3.30 7.64
C ARG A 191 9.25 -3.50 8.03
N PRO A 192 10.15 -3.84 7.10
CA PRO A 192 9.93 -4.07 5.66
C PRO A 192 9.06 -5.31 5.40
N THR A 193 8.37 -5.29 4.25
CA THR A 193 7.47 -6.38 3.86
C THR A 193 8.25 -7.67 3.61
N PRO A 194 7.76 -8.83 4.08
CA PRO A 194 8.40 -10.12 3.81
C PRO A 194 8.44 -10.38 2.31
N THR A 195 9.59 -10.79 1.77
CA THR A 195 9.73 -11.12 0.34
C THR A 195 9.36 -12.58 0.04
N ASP A 196 9.33 -13.45 1.07
CA ASP A 196 9.02 -14.87 0.88
C ASP A 196 7.53 -15.05 0.49
N PRO A 197 7.23 -15.62 -0.70
CA PRO A 197 5.84 -15.84 -1.14
C PRO A 197 5.01 -16.66 -0.16
N LYS A 198 5.64 -17.61 0.55
CA LYS A 198 4.94 -18.46 1.50
C LYS A 198 4.37 -17.65 2.67
N VAL A 199 5.20 -16.80 3.26
CA VAL A 199 4.81 -15.93 4.37
C VAL A 199 3.74 -14.92 3.91
N LEU A 200 3.90 -14.36 2.71
CA LEU A 200 2.92 -13.46 2.12
C LEU A 200 1.55 -14.13 1.90
N ALA A 201 1.53 -15.37 1.43
CA ALA A 201 0.31 -16.15 1.27
C ALA A 201 -0.35 -16.50 2.60
N GLU A 202 0.43 -16.71 3.67
CA GLU A 202 -0.11 -16.90 5.02
C GLU A 202 -0.85 -15.65 5.50
N TYR A 203 -0.27 -14.45 5.29
CA TYR A 203 -0.95 -13.19 5.59
C TYR A 203 -2.20 -12.99 4.73
N ALA A 204 -2.15 -13.35 3.44
CA ALA A 204 -3.31 -13.27 2.55
C ALA A 204 -4.46 -14.12 3.08
N LEU A 205 -4.18 -15.39 3.42
CA LEU A 205 -5.21 -16.29 3.92
C LEU A 205 -5.75 -15.85 5.27
N LYS A 206 -4.90 -15.42 6.21
CA LYS A 206 -5.36 -14.85 7.50
C LYS A 206 -6.25 -13.63 7.31
N LYS A 207 -5.96 -12.79 6.32
CA LYS A 207 -6.79 -11.62 5.98
C LYS A 207 -8.16 -12.02 5.46
N ILE A 208 -8.25 -13.07 4.63
CA ILE A 208 -9.54 -13.55 4.10
C ILE A 208 -10.30 -14.32 5.19
N SER A 209 -9.59 -15.13 5.97
CA SER A 209 -10.16 -16.02 6.97
C SER A 209 -10.57 -15.33 8.27
N SER A 210 -10.17 -14.06 8.50
CA SER A 210 -10.43 -13.34 9.75
C SER A 210 -11.91 -13.13 10.06
N VAL A 211 -12.80 -13.36 9.11
CA VAL A 211 -14.25 -13.32 9.33
C VAL A 211 -14.68 -14.42 10.31
N ASP A 212 -14.03 -15.59 10.27
CA ASP A 212 -14.27 -16.70 11.19
C ASP A 212 -13.09 -16.84 12.16
N VAL A 213 -13.35 -16.68 13.46
CA VAL A 213 -12.36 -16.78 14.52
C VAL A 213 -11.78 -18.20 14.64
N GLN A 214 -12.54 -19.22 14.21
CA GLN A 214 -12.12 -20.62 14.27
C GLN A 214 -11.31 -21.07 13.04
N ALA A 215 -11.10 -20.18 12.06
CA ALA A 215 -10.35 -20.53 10.87
C ALA A 215 -8.86 -20.67 11.16
N ASN A 216 -8.31 -21.83 10.83
CA ASN A 216 -6.89 -22.13 10.98
C ASN A 216 -6.22 -22.27 9.62
N VAL A 217 -5.05 -21.63 9.47
CA VAL A 217 -4.22 -21.77 8.28
C VAL A 217 -3.23 -22.92 8.49
N THR A 218 -3.33 -23.93 7.64
CA THR A 218 -2.50 -25.14 7.64
C THR A 218 -1.56 -25.13 6.44
N LEU A 219 -0.32 -25.55 6.67
CA LEU A 219 0.69 -25.67 5.62
C LEU A 219 0.83 -27.13 5.21
N TYR A 220 0.63 -27.39 3.93
CA TYR A 220 0.89 -28.66 3.28
C TYR A 220 2.08 -28.55 2.34
N ARG A 221 2.88 -29.61 2.27
CA ARG A 221 3.92 -29.79 1.26
C ARG A 221 3.47 -30.90 0.32
N THR A 222 3.60 -30.68 -0.98
CA THR A 222 3.16 -31.69 -1.97
C THR A 222 4.01 -32.96 -1.94
N LYS A 223 5.23 -32.92 -1.38
CA LYS A 223 6.06 -34.11 -1.13
C LYS A 223 5.36 -35.18 -0.28
N ASP A 224 4.43 -34.77 0.58
CA ASP A 224 3.72 -35.66 1.50
C ASP A 224 2.47 -36.29 0.86
N VAL A 225 2.21 -35.99 -0.43
CA VAL A 225 1.06 -36.44 -1.20
C VAL A 225 1.54 -37.43 -2.26
N PRO A 226 0.98 -38.65 -2.31
CA PRO A 226 1.29 -39.59 -3.37
C PRO A 226 0.81 -39.03 -4.73
N ASP A 227 1.58 -39.29 -5.78
CA ASP A 227 1.30 -38.86 -7.16
C ASP A 227 1.20 -37.34 -7.37
N ALA A 228 1.93 -36.54 -6.58
CA ALA A 228 2.12 -35.13 -6.87
C ALA A 228 3.20 -34.94 -7.94
N ILE A 229 2.89 -34.22 -9.01
CA ILE A 229 3.85 -33.90 -10.08
C ILE A 229 4.64 -32.65 -9.70
N ASP A 230 3.96 -31.66 -9.11
CA ASP A 230 4.56 -30.39 -8.72
C ASP A 230 5.10 -30.41 -7.28
N ASP A 231 6.38 -30.07 -7.09
CA ASP A 231 6.98 -29.81 -5.77
C ASP A 231 6.72 -28.36 -5.34
N THR A 232 5.68 -28.15 -4.53
CA THR A 232 5.25 -26.82 -4.07
C THR A 232 4.71 -26.85 -2.65
N TRP A 233 4.61 -25.64 -2.07
CA TRP A 233 3.87 -25.42 -0.84
C TRP A 233 2.42 -25.05 -1.16
N ILE A 234 1.51 -25.53 -0.32
CA ILE A 234 0.09 -25.23 -0.36
C ILE A 234 -0.29 -24.76 1.05
N LEU A 235 -0.82 -23.55 1.15
CA LEU A 235 -1.44 -23.09 2.37
C LEU A 235 -2.95 -23.22 2.20
N SER A 236 -3.62 -23.85 3.16
CA SER A 236 -5.08 -23.97 3.18
C SER A 236 -5.62 -23.36 4.45
N SER A 237 -6.73 -22.63 4.35
CA SER A 237 -7.50 -22.21 5.50
C SER A 237 -8.85 -22.90 5.49
N MET A 238 -9.19 -23.48 6.63
CA MET A 238 -10.48 -24.10 6.89
C MET A 238 -10.84 -23.88 8.35
N SER A 239 -12.13 -23.66 8.63
CA SER A 239 -12.65 -23.60 9.99
C SER A 239 -13.46 -24.84 10.35
N LYS A 240 -13.66 -25.06 11.64
CA LYS A 240 -14.43 -26.21 12.14
C LYS A 240 -15.88 -26.20 11.66
N SER A 241 -16.50 -25.03 11.60
CA SER A 241 -17.86 -24.88 11.07
C SER A 241 -17.94 -25.29 9.60
N GLN A 242 -16.90 -25.04 8.80
CA GLN A 242 -16.83 -25.51 7.42
C GLN A 242 -16.65 -27.02 7.32
N GLU A 243 -15.91 -27.65 8.24
CA GLU A 243 -15.77 -29.12 8.30
C GLU A 243 -17.11 -29.80 8.60
N GLU A 244 -17.86 -29.25 9.56
CA GLU A 244 -19.21 -29.73 9.92
C GLU A 244 -20.18 -29.59 8.73
N LEU A 245 -20.13 -28.47 8.01
CA LEU A 245 -20.94 -28.29 6.80
C LEU A 245 -20.56 -29.28 5.69
N LEU A 246 -19.26 -29.52 5.52
CA LEU A 246 -18.77 -30.43 4.50
C LEU A 246 -19.21 -31.88 4.80
N ALA A 247 -19.24 -32.27 6.07
CA ALA A 247 -19.69 -33.59 6.51
C ALA A 247 -21.18 -33.85 6.22
N VAL A 248 -22.02 -32.81 6.19
CA VAL A 248 -23.47 -32.91 5.92
C VAL A 248 -23.77 -32.85 4.41
N GLN A 249 -22.79 -32.51 3.57
CA GLN A 249 -23.01 -32.29 2.14
C GLN A 249 -23.46 -33.58 1.42
N PRO A 250 -24.51 -33.53 0.58
CA PRO A 250 -24.94 -34.69 -0.20
C PRO A 250 -23.89 -35.08 -1.24
N THR A 251 -23.68 -36.38 -1.40
CA THR A 251 -22.70 -36.96 -2.34
C THR A 251 -23.09 -36.77 -3.81
N ASP A 252 -24.37 -36.58 -4.09
CA ASP A 252 -24.89 -36.45 -5.46
C ASP A 252 -24.49 -35.13 -6.13
N LYS A 253 -24.14 -34.10 -5.35
CA LYS A 253 -23.80 -32.78 -5.85
C LYS A 253 -22.29 -32.58 -5.91
N SER A 254 -21.80 -32.11 -7.04
CA SER A 254 -20.38 -31.84 -7.22
C SER A 254 -19.92 -30.58 -6.49
N LEU A 255 -18.71 -30.62 -5.93
CA LEU A 255 -18.02 -29.43 -5.43
C LEU A 255 -17.16 -28.82 -6.53
N MET A 256 -16.99 -27.50 -6.48
CA MET A 256 -16.28 -26.73 -7.49
C MET A 256 -15.05 -26.06 -6.87
N VAL A 257 -13.89 -26.26 -7.47
CA VAL A 257 -12.69 -25.48 -7.15
C VAL A 257 -12.67 -24.28 -8.09
N GLU A 258 -12.95 -23.09 -7.56
CA GLU A 258 -13.00 -21.83 -8.29
C GLU A 258 -11.74 -20.99 -8.06
N GLY A 259 -11.28 -20.32 -9.12
CA GLY A 259 -10.18 -19.37 -9.09
C GLY A 259 -9.51 -19.20 -10.45
N PRO A 260 -8.38 -18.50 -10.52
CA PRO A 260 -7.72 -17.76 -9.43
C PRO A 260 -8.47 -16.47 -9.08
N PHE A 261 -8.58 -16.17 -7.78
CA PHE A 261 -9.04 -14.89 -7.28
C PHE A 261 -7.86 -14.04 -6.76
N PRO A 262 -7.79 -12.74 -7.08
CA PRO A 262 -6.65 -11.91 -6.69
C PRO A 262 -6.83 -11.32 -5.27
N VAL A 263 -5.76 -11.30 -4.48
CA VAL A 263 -5.66 -10.64 -3.16
C VAL A 263 -4.37 -9.85 -3.06
N TRP A 264 -4.47 -8.63 -2.53
CA TRP A 264 -3.32 -7.77 -2.27
C TRP A 264 -2.89 -7.88 -0.80
N VAL A 265 -1.59 -8.15 -0.62
CA VAL A 265 -0.87 -8.09 0.66
C VAL A 265 0.25 -7.08 0.50
N ALA A 266 0.06 -5.89 1.07
CA ALA A 266 0.91 -4.73 0.82
C ALA A 266 1.11 -4.50 -0.70
N ASP A 267 2.35 -4.55 -1.18
CA ASP A 267 2.71 -4.30 -2.58
C ASP A 267 2.59 -5.55 -3.48
N TYR A 268 2.32 -6.71 -2.88
CA TYR A 268 2.29 -7.99 -3.59
C TYR A 268 0.86 -8.40 -3.92
N TYR A 269 0.67 -8.83 -5.17
CA TYR A 269 -0.55 -9.48 -5.61
C TYR A 269 -0.37 -10.99 -5.53
N LEU A 270 -1.37 -11.68 -4.98
CA LEU A 270 -1.38 -13.13 -4.82
C LEU A 270 -2.69 -13.68 -5.35
N ASN A 271 -2.66 -14.94 -5.75
CA ASN A 271 -3.85 -15.66 -6.17
C ASN A 271 -4.23 -16.66 -5.09
N TYR A 272 -5.53 -16.73 -4.80
CA TYR A 272 -6.11 -17.77 -3.96
C TYR A 272 -7.23 -18.48 -4.72
N PHE A 273 -7.56 -19.68 -4.24
CA PHE A 273 -8.58 -20.56 -4.77
C PHE A 273 -9.54 -20.94 -3.66
N VAL A 274 -10.76 -21.28 -4.05
CA VAL A 274 -11.85 -21.57 -3.12
C VAL A 274 -12.55 -22.85 -3.52
N LEU A 275 -12.87 -23.68 -2.53
CA LEU A 275 -13.74 -24.84 -2.68
C LEU A 275 -15.17 -24.42 -2.35
N ARG A 276 -16.01 -24.40 -3.38
CA ARG A 276 -17.39 -23.93 -3.33
C ARG A 276 -18.36 -25.07 -3.64
N GLY A 277 -19.47 -25.13 -2.93
CA GLY A 277 -20.63 -25.95 -3.29
C GLY A 277 -21.85 -25.12 -3.66
N ASP A 278 -22.88 -25.82 -4.13
CA ASP A 278 -24.17 -25.22 -4.42
C ASP A 278 -24.80 -24.58 -3.16
N PRO A 279 -25.55 -23.49 -3.31
CA PRO A 279 -26.19 -22.82 -2.18
C PRO A 279 -27.23 -23.72 -1.53
N ILE A 280 -27.22 -23.77 -0.20
CA ILE A 280 -28.22 -24.45 0.60
C ILE A 280 -29.38 -23.48 0.80
N LYS A 281 -30.49 -23.69 0.10
CA LYS A 281 -31.70 -22.88 0.28
C LYS A 281 -32.29 -23.15 1.66
N ARG A 282 -32.11 -22.22 2.58
CA ARG A 282 -32.78 -22.17 3.88
C ARG A 282 -33.65 -20.93 3.93
N GLU A 283 -34.84 -21.04 4.50
CA GLU A 283 -35.67 -19.86 4.79
C GLU A 283 -35.01 -19.09 5.95
N VAL A 284 -34.24 -18.06 5.60
CA VAL A 284 -33.67 -17.12 6.59
C VAL A 284 -34.81 -16.26 7.10
N ILE A 285 -35.33 -16.60 8.27
CA ILE A 285 -36.30 -15.74 8.95
C ILE A 285 -35.48 -14.79 9.80
N TYR A 286 -35.27 -13.58 9.27
CA TYR A 286 -34.83 -12.45 10.07
C TYR A 286 -35.95 -12.15 11.07
N GLY A 287 -35.87 -12.74 12.26
CA GLY A 287 -36.62 -12.21 13.39
C GLY A 287 -36.02 -10.85 13.73
N GLU A 288 -36.83 -9.80 13.75
CA GLU A 288 -36.44 -8.58 14.45
C GLU A 288 -36.16 -8.97 15.90
N TYR A 289 -34.89 -8.99 16.30
CA TYR A 289 -34.49 -9.39 17.66
C TYR A 289 -35.13 -8.51 18.74
N ASP A 290 -35.59 -7.31 18.37
CA ASP A 290 -36.26 -6.34 19.23
C ASP A 290 -37.80 -6.44 19.22
N ASP A 291 -38.43 -7.27 18.37
CA ASP A 291 -39.89 -7.44 18.36
C ASP A 291 -40.33 -8.45 19.42
N VAL A 292 -40.78 -7.94 20.57
CA VAL A 292 -41.31 -8.72 21.70
C VAL A 292 -42.78 -9.08 21.56
N SER A 293 -43.47 -8.63 20.50
CA SER A 293 -44.92 -8.81 20.32
C SER A 293 -45.33 -10.27 20.23
N ASN A 294 -44.40 -11.15 19.81
CA ASN A 294 -44.64 -12.57 19.64
C ASN A 294 -43.55 -13.41 20.36
N MET A 295 -43.14 -12.97 21.56
CA MET A 295 -42.17 -13.70 22.38
C MET A 295 -42.77 -15.03 22.86
N LYS A 296 -42.33 -16.12 22.24
CA LYS A 296 -42.80 -17.46 22.58
C LYS A 296 -42.03 -18.00 23.79
N ILE A 297 -42.75 -18.43 24.82
CA ILE A 297 -42.18 -18.93 26.08
C ILE A 297 -41.49 -20.28 25.82
N PRO A 298 -40.17 -20.43 26.06
CA PRO A 298 -39.39 -21.62 25.68
C PRO A 298 -39.85 -22.94 26.31
N PHE A 299 -40.63 -22.88 27.39
CA PHE A 299 -41.04 -24.05 28.15
C PHE A 299 -42.15 -24.89 27.46
N TRP A 300 -42.97 -24.29 26.60
CA TRP A 300 -44.18 -24.92 26.07
C TRP A 300 -44.11 -25.33 24.60
N GLU A 301 -43.13 -24.83 23.84
CA GLU A 301 -42.92 -25.24 22.45
C GLU A 301 -41.77 -26.24 22.36
N ARG A 302 -41.99 -27.34 21.62
CA ARG A 302 -40.88 -28.18 21.14
C ARG A 302 -39.97 -27.25 20.37
N HIS A 303 -38.79 -27.00 20.91
CA HIS A 303 -37.86 -26.01 20.40
C HIS A 303 -37.61 -26.21 18.90
N ASN A 304 -38.30 -25.44 18.07
CA ASN A 304 -37.91 -25.23 16.68
C ASN A 304 -36.70 -24.29 16.71
N PHE A 305 -35.58 -24.74 17.29
CA PHE A 305 -34.30 -24.07 17.09
C PHE A 305 -33.98 -24.22 15.61
N LYS A 306 -34.38 -23.22 14.82
CA LYS A 306 -33.94 -23.11 13.44
C LYS A 306 -32.43 -23.01 13.49
N ILE A 307 -31.76 -23.97 12.86
CA ILE A 307 -30.30 -24.08 12.87
C ILE A 307 -29.75 -22.75 12.35
N PRO A 308 -28.90 -22.05 13.11
CA PRO A 308 -28.36 -20.77 12.65
C PRO A 308 -27.57 -20.99 11.36
N VAL A 309 -27.83 -20.15 10.37
CA VAL A 309 -27.07 -20.12 9.12
C VAL A 309 -25.65 -19.72 9.47
N THR A 310 -24.68 -20.53 9.03
CA THR A 310 -23.27 -20.19 9.26
C THR A 310 -22.85 -19.07 8.32
N ILE A 311 -21.81 -18.32 8.68
CA ILE A 311 -21.28 -17.22 7.85
C ILE A 311 -20.77 -17.74 6.48
N HIS A 312 -20.50 -19.04 6.37
CA HIS A 312 -19.98 -19.69 5.15
C HIS A 312 -21.07 -20.08 4.15
N GLU A 313 -22.33 -20.11 4.58
CA GLU A 313 -23.49 -20.31 3.72
C GLU A 313 -23.93 -18.95 3.16
N GLN A 314 -23.69 -18.71 1.87
CA GLN A 314 -24.06 -17.48 1.17
C GLN A 314 -25.07 -17.78 0.06
N ASP A 315 -25.78 -16.75 -0.41
CA ASP A 315 -26.78 -16.87 -1.49
C ASP A 315 -26.18 -17.46 -2.77
N ASP A 316 -24.92 -17.12 -3.03
CA ASP A 316 -24.17 -17.60 -4.19
C ASP A 316 -23.82 -19.09 -4.06
N GLY A 317 -23.50 -19.56 -2.85
CA GLY A 317 -22.95 -20.89 -2.62
C GLY A 317 -22.38 -21.05 -1.21
N VAL A 318 -22.00 -22.28 -0.88
CA VAL A 318 -21.35 -22.60 0.39
C VAL A 318 -19.84 -22.68 0.19
N TYR A 319 -19.09 -21.95 1.02
CA TYR A 319 -17.63 -21.92 0.96
C TYR A 319 -17.01 -22.83 2.02
N TYR A 320 -16.38 -23.92 1.59
CA TYR A 320 -15.85 -24.93 2.52
C TYR A 320 -14.39 -24.73 2.89
N ALA A 321 -13.56 -24.31 1.93
CA ALA A 321 -12.14 -24.14 2.18
C ALA A 321 -11.54 -23.17 1.18
N MET A 322 -10.42 -22.57 1.55
CA MET A 322 -9.63 -21.71 0.67
C MET A 322 -8.18 -22.16 0.68
N CYS A 323 -7.46 -21.90 -0.42
CA CYS A 323 -6.03 -22.16 -0.50
C CYS A 323 -5.25 -21.15 -1.33
N ALA A 324 -3.95 -21.10 -1.10
CA ALA A 324 -2.97 -20.42 -1.93
C ALA A 324 -1.82 -21.39 -2.20
N SER A 325 -1.39 -21.50 -3.46
CA SER A 325 -0.30 -22.39 -3.86
C SER A 325 0.79 -21.67 -4.65
N GLY A 326 2.02 -22.18 -4.55
CA GLY A 326 3.19 -21.57 -5.16
C GLY A 326 3.15 -21.51 -6.69
N THR A 327 2.73 -22.59 -7.36
CA THR A 327 2.63 -22.65 -8.83
C THR A 327 1.26 -22.26 -9.36
N SER A 328 0.21 -22.28 -8.52
CA SER A 328 -1.17 -22.06 -8.97
C SER A 328 -1.61 -23.01 -10.10
N SER A 329 -0.98 -24.19 -10.20
CA SER A 329 -1.26 -25.18 -11.24
C SER A 329 -2.48 -26.03 -10.87
N LYS A 330 -3.09 -26.67 -11.89
CA LYS A 330 -4.18 -27.63 -11.65
C LYS A 330 -3.72 -28.81 -10.77
N ASP A 331 -2.48 -29.28 -10.93
CA ASP A 331 -1.91 -30.35 -10.13
C ASP A 331 -1.75 -29.96 -8.66
N SER A 332 -1.30 -28.72 -8.39
CA SER A 332 -1.20 -28.20 -7.02
C SER A 332 -2.57 -28.16 -6.31
N LEU A 333 -3.65 -27.85 -7.04
CA LEU A 333 -5.01 -27.84 -6.51
C LEU A 333 -5.57 -29.23 -6.30
N LEU A 334 -5.22 -30.18 -7.17
CA LEU A 334 -5.58 -31.58 -6.97
C LEU A 334 -4.88 -32.13 -5.72
N SER A 335 -3.60 -31.84 -5.56
CA SER A 335 -2.83 -32.19 -4.36
C SER A 335 -3.42 -31.55 -3.10
N TRP A 336 -3.92 -30.32 -3.19
CA TRP A 336 -4.64 -29.66 -2.10
C TRP A 336 -5.90 -30.42 -1.68
N ILE A 337 -6.72 -30.84 -2.64
CA ILE A 337 -7.92 -31.66 -2.36
C ILE A 337 -7.53 -32.99 -1.69
N ARG A 338 -6.47 -33.66 -2.15
CA ARG A 338 -5.94 -34.88 -1.52
C ARG A 338 -5.49 -34.64 -0.07
N CYS A 339 -4.90 -33.48 0.23
CA CYS A 339 -4.58 -33.11 1.61
C CYS A 339 -5.83 -32.91 2.45
N LEU A 340 -6.86 -32.24 1.92
CA LEU A 340 -8.13 -32.04 2.63
C LEU A 340 -8.89 -33.36 2.87
N GLN A 341 -8.75 -34.35 1.98
CA GLN A 341 -9.34 -35.68 2.16
C GLN A 341 -8.83 -36.41 3.41
N LYS A 342 -7.58 -36.15 3.84
CA LYS A 342 -7.03 -36.76 5.07
C LYS A 342 -7.80 -36.32 6.31
N THR A 343 -8.27 -35.07 6.34
CA THR A 343 -9.09 -34.53 7.43
C THR A 343 -10.57 -34.85 7.21
N ASN A 344 -11.04 -34.77 5.97
CA ASN A 344 -12.45 -34.90 5.60
C ASN A 344 -12.66 -36.02 4.56
N PRO A 345 -12.94 -37.27 4.99
CA PRO A 345 -13.02 -38.42 4.09
C PRO A 345 -14.21 -38.36 3.11
N ILE A 346 -15.20 -37.50 3.36
CA ILE A 346 -16.38 -37.36 2.49
C ILE A 346 -16.00 -36.83 1.08
N LEU A 347 -14.88 -36.11 0.97
CA LEU A 347 -14.35 -35.59 -0.29
C LEU A 347 -13.87 -36.67 -1.26
N GLU A 348 -13.71 -37.92 -0.82
CA GLU A 348 -13.41 -39.05 -1.71
C GLU A 348 -14.64 -39.50 -2.50
N LYS A 349 -15.83 -39.35 -1.90
CA LYS A 349 -17.09 -39.78 -2.51
C LYS A 349 -17.72 -38.70 -3.40
N ILE A 350 -17.46 -37.43 -3.08
CA ILE A 350 -18.05 -36.30 -3.78
C ILE A 350 -17.26 -35.99 -5.06
N PRO A 351 -17.92 -35.84 -6.23
CA PRO A 351 -17.23 -35.43 -7.45
C PRO A 351 -16.76 -33.98 -7.36
N ILE A 352 -15.51 -33.71 -7.74
CA ILE A 352 -14.91 -32.37 -7.68
C ILE A 352 -14.59 -31.87 -9.09
N VAL A 353 -15.09 -30.68 -9.42
CA VAL A 353 -14.94 -30.04 -10.73
C VAL A 353 -14.04 -28.81 -10.60
N PHE A 354 -13.01 -28.72 -11.45
CA PHE A 354 -12.10 -27.57 -11.47
C PHE A 354 -12.60 -26.52 -12.47
N LYS A 355 -13.00 -25.34 -11.96
CA LYS A 355 -13.38 -24.17 -12.76
C LYS A 355 -12.28 -23.12 -12.70
N LEU A 356 -11.19 -23.39 -13.40
CA LEU A 356 -10.04 -22.49 -13.47
C LEU A 356 -10.21 -21.51 -14.63
N ARG A 357 -10.18 -20.20 -14.34
CA ARG A 357 -10.06 -19.17 -15.38
C ARG A 357 -8.60 -19.11 -15.83
N SER A 358 -8.38 -19.00 -17.15
CA SER A 358 -7.03 -18.83 -17.70
C SER A 358 -6.40 -17.55 -17.14
N LEU A 359 -5.20 -17.65 -16.55
CA LEU A 359 -4.46 -16.48 -16.08
C LEU A 359 -3.96 -15.68 -17.30
N THR A 360 -4.61 -14.55 -17.60
CA THR A 360 -4.11 -13.63 -18.64
C THR A 360 -2.98 -12.72 -18.15
N ASN A 361 -2.76 -12.63 -16.83
CA ASN A 361 -1.74 -11.76 -16.27
C ASN A 361 -0.52 -12.56 -15.84
N LYS A 362 0.59 -12.33 -16.55
CA LYS A 362 1.95 -12.72 -16.17
C LYS A 362 2.06 -12.72 -14.65
N GLN A 363 2.20 -13.92 -14.07
CA GLN A 363 2.78 -14.08 -12.76
C GLN A 363 4.01 -13.17 -12.74
N LEU A 364 3.97 -12.11 -11.93
CA LEU A 364 5.20 -11.56 -11.38
C LEU A 364 5.69 -12.67 -10.46
N SER A 365 6.33 -13.68 -11.04
CA SER A 365 7.29 -14.51 -10.34
C SER A 365 8.17 -13.51 -9.63
N ILE A 366 7.93 -13.41 -8.31
CA ILE A 366 8.66 -12.56 -7.39
C ILE A 366 10.12 -12.65 -7.79
N LYS A 367 10.76 -11.49 -8.01
CA LYS A 367 12.12 -11.27 -8.54
C LYS A 367 13.22 -12.11 -7.86
N ASN A 368 13.14 -13.43 -7.95
CA ASN A 368 14.08 -14.40 -7.43
C ASN A 368 15.12 -14.74 -8.51
N ASP A 369 14.83 -14.46 -9.78
CA ASP A 369 15.76 -14.68 -10.88
C ASP A 369 16.89 -13.64 -10.94
N VAL A 370 16.66 -12.41 -10.48
CA VAL A 370 17.71 -11.38 -10.48
C VAL A 370 18.76 -11.63 -9.39
N LYS A 371 18.37 -12.17 -8.22
CA LYS A 371 19.34 -12.54 -7.18
C LYS A 371 20.14 -13.79 -7.54
N LYS A 372 19.55 -14.79 -8.20
CA LYS A 372 20.28 -16.00 -8.62
C LYS A 372 21.36 -15.71 -9.66
N GLN A 373 21.13 -14.80 -10.60
CA GLN A 373 22.14 -14.42 -11.60
C GLN A 373 23.33 -13.67 -10.99
N ILE A 374 23.12 -12.85 -9.95
CA ILE A 374 24.20 -12.12 -9.29
C ILE A 374 25.12 -13.08 -8.50
N PHE A 375 24.56 -14.10 -7.83
CA PHE A 375 25.37 -15.10 -7.12
C PHE A 375 26.13 -16.02 -8.07
N GLN A 376 25.54 -16.43 -9.20
CA GLN A 376 26.23 -17.28 -10.18
C GLN A 376 27.36 -16.56 -10.93
N ASN A 377 27.23 -15.23 -11.15
CA ASN A 377 28.28 -14.43 -11.78
C ASN A 377 29.42 -14.06 -10.81
N ALA A 378 29.17 -14.03 -9.50
CA ALA A 378 30.20 -13.84 -8.48
C ALA A 378 31.08 -15.09 -8.30
N ASP A 379 30.48 -16.29 -8.38
CA ASP A 379 31.22 -17.56 -8.23
C ASP A 379 32.07 -17.93 -9.47
N THR A 380 31.76 -17.35 -10.63
CA THR A 380 32.50 -17.61 -11.89
C THR A 380 33.66 -16.65 -12.15
N THR A 381 33.76 -15.55 -11.41
CA THR A 381 34.85 -14.57 -11.53
C THR A 381 35.97 -14.76 -10.50
N GLY A 382 35.89 -15.81 -9.68
CA GLY A 382 36.86 -16.17 -8.63
C GLY A 382 37.68 -17.43 -8.92
N LYS A 383 37.98 -17.74 -10.19
CA LYS A 383 38.95 -18.79 -10.57
C LYS A 383 39.96 -18.29 -11.57
#